data_AF-A0A6F9D0L0-F1
#
_entry.id   AF-A0A6F9D0L0-F1
#
_cell.length_a   1.000
_cell.length_b   1.000
_cell.length_c   1.000
_cell.angle_alpha   90.00
_cell.angle_beta   90.00
_cell.angle_gamma   90.00
#
_symmetry.space_group_name_H-M   'P 1'
#
loop_
_entity.id
_entity.type
_entity.pdbx_description
1 polymer ?
#
loop_
_entity_poly.entity_id
_entity_poly.type
_entity_poly.pdbx_seq_one_letter_code
_entity_poly.pdbx_strand_id
1 'polypeptide(L)'
;MSSHLLPHNFLLQEQYVFVHDAILEACLCGNTAIPVCEFRAIYYNISRLDPQTNSSQIKDEFQTLNIVTPRVRPEDCSVGLLPRNHDKNRSMDVLSSHKQPAAFIVTQHPLPNTVADFWRLVFDYNCSSIVEFISADIDEDIINRIFRICNMARFIGWPAYRDTPLSKRSILQLVRRLAKWQEQYDGGDGRTVVHC
;
A
#
# COMPACT_ATOMS: atom_id res chain seq x y z
N MET A 1 -24.05 -28.68 -32.38
CA MET A 1 -22.57 -28.64 -32.40
C MET A 1 -22.13 -27.67 -31.31
N SER A 2 -21.92 -28.18 -30.10
CA SER A 2 -21.40 -27.39 -28.97
C SER A 2 -19.88 -27.31 -29.09
N SER A 3 -19.37 -26.12 -29.39
CA SER A 3 -17.93 -25.83 -29.32
C SER A 3 -17.53 -25.68 -27.86
N HIS A 4 -17.11 -26.77 -27.23
CA HIS A 4 -16.33 -26.72 -26.01
C HIS A 4 -14.96 -26.11 -26.34
N LEU A 5 -14.79 -24.82 -26.06
CA LEU A 5 -13.47 -24.19 -25.99
C LEU A 5 -12.68 -24.88 -24.89
N LEU A 6 -11.61 -25.57 -25.27
CA LEU A 6 -10.74 -26.29 -24.33
C LEU A 6 -10.09 -25.28 -23.35
N PRO A 7 -9.96 -25.63 -22.06
CA PRO A 7 -9.39 -24.77 -21.02
C PRO A 7 -7.92 -24.37 -21.25
N HIS A 8 -7.22 -25.01 -22.19
CA HIS A 8 -5.83 -24.67 -22.54
C HIS A 8 -5.66 -23.30 -23.22
N ASN A 9 -6.69 -22.76 -23.91
CA ASN A 9 -6.57 -21.46 -24.59
C ASN A 9 -6.61 -20.26 -23.64
N PHE A 10 -7.32 -20.36 -22.51
CA PHE A 10 -7.43 -19.27 -21.54
C PHE A 10 -6.09 -18.98 -20.84
N LEU A 11 -5.32 -20.03 -20.51
CA LEU A 11 -3.99 -19.89 -19.92
C LEU A 11 -3.00 -19.19 -20.86
N LEU A 12 -3.06 -19.48 -22.16
CA LEU A 12 -2.24 -18.80 -23.17
C LEU A 12 -2.62 -17.32 -23.33
N GLN A 13 -3.91 -16.99 -23.25
CA GLN A 13 -4.36 -15.61 -23.40
C GLN A 13 -3.91 -14.73 -22.22
N GLU A 14 -4.08 -15.19 -20.98
CA GLU A 14 -3.65 -14.42 -19.81
C GLU A 14 -2.13 -14.28 -19.75
N GLN A 15 -1.39 -15.34 -20.09
CA GLN A 15 0.07 -15.29 -20.19
C GLN A 15 0.53 -14.34 -21.30
N TYR A 16 -0.15 -14.33 -22.44
CA TYR A 16 0.15 -13.41 -23.53
C TYR A 16 -0.09 -11.96 -23.12
N VAL A 17 -1.23 -11.67 -22.48
CA VAL A 17 -1.52 -10.32 -21.92
C VAL A 17 -0.44 -9.92 -20.91
N PHE A 18 -0.08 -10.81 -19.99
CA PHE A 18 0.97 -10.55 -19.00
C PHE A 18 2.31 -10.20 -19.65
N VAL A 19 2.72 -10.93 -20.69
CA VAL A 19 3.99 -10.65 -21.40
C VAL A 19 3.95 -9.28 -22.08
N HIS A 20 2.84 -8.91 -22.72
CA HIS A 20 2.69 -7.58 -23.32
C HIS A 20 2.69 -6.47 -22.28
N ASP A 21 1.99 -6.65 -21.17
CA ASP A 21 1.96 -5.69 -20.07
C ASP A 21 3.36 -5.53 -19.46
N ALA A 22 4.10 -6.63 -19.25
CA ALA A 22 5.46 -6.60 -18.72
C ALA A 22 6.45 -5.89 -19.67
N ILE A 23 6.33 -6.12 -20.98
CA ILE A 23 7.15 -5.42 -21.98
C ILE A 23 6.79 -3.94 -22.03
N LEU A 24 5.50 -3.60 -22.04
CA LEU A 24 5.02 -2.22 -22.05
C LEU A 24 5.50 -1.46 -20.80
N GLU A 25 5.40 -2.08 -19.62
CA GLU A 25 5.91 -1.53 -18.36
C GLU A 25 7.42 -1.31 -18.44
N ALA A 26 8.19 -2.28 -18.93
CA ALA A 26 9.64 -2.14 -19.10
C ALA A 26 10.01 -0.99 -20.06
N CYS A 27 9.25 -0.80 -21.13
CA CYS A 27 9.44 0.30 -22.08
C CYS A 27 9.09 1.67 -21.50
N LEU A 28 8.04 1.76 -20.67
CA LEU A 28 7.58 3.01 -20.06
C LEU A 28 8.45 3.41 -18.85
N CYS A 29 8.75 2.46 -17.97
CA CYS A 29 9.45 2.72 -16.72
C CYS A 29 10.98 2.73 -16.87
N GLY A 30 11.53 1.91 -17.77
CA GLY A 30 12.97 1.69 -17.87
C GLY A 30 13.58 1.10 -16.58
N ASN A 31 14.89 1.28 -16.40
CA ASN A 31 15.59 0.87 -15.18
C ASN A 31 15.69 2.04 -14.19
N THR A 32 14.88 2.00 -13.14
CA THR A 32 14.85 3.02 -12.07
C THR A 32 15.72 2.65 -10.86
N ALA A 33 16.45 1.53 -10.91
CA ALA A 33 17.32 1.11 -9.82
C ALA A 33 18.59 1.98 -9.75
N ILE A 34 18.85 2.55 -8.57
CA ILE A 34 20.01 3.42 -8.33
C ILE A 34 20.95 2.76 -7.30
N PRO A 35 22.23 2.51 -7.65
CA PRO A 35 23.22 2.04 -6.68
C PRO A 35 23.41 3.04 -5.53
N VAL A 36 23.52 2.54 -4.30
CA VAL A 36 23.64 3.40 -3.09
C VAL A 36 24.83 4.35 -3.17
N CYS A 37 25.95 3.91 -3.76
CA CYS A 37 27.16 4.74 -3.95
C CYS A 37 26.92 5.95 -4.88
N GLU A 38 25.96 5.85 -5.81
CA GLU A 38 25.66 6.88 -6.80
C GLU A 38 24.41 7.69 -6.46
N PHE A 39 23.61 7.21 -5.50
CA PHE A 39 22.31 7.77 -5.14
C PHE A 39 22.32 9.29 -4.96
N ARG A 40 23.32 9.85 -4.25
CA ARG A 40 23.38 11.29 -4.01
C ARG A 40 23.50 12.11 -5.29
N ALA A 41 24.35 11.67 -6.21
CA ALA A 41 24.60 12.37 -7.47
C ALA A 41 23.41 12.24 -8.41
N ILE A 42 22.88 11.02 -8.56
CA ILE A 42 21.72 10.76 -9.42
C ILE A 42 20.49 11.49 -8.87
N TYR A 43 20.18 11.35 -7.58
CA TYR A 43 19.04 12.02 -6.95
C TYR A 43 19.07 13.53 -7.14
N TYR A 44 20.25 14.15 -6.99
CA TYR A 44 20.42 15.58 -7.26
C TYR A 44 20.03 15.92 -8.70
N ASN A 45 20.51 15.16 -9.68
CA ASN A 45 20.21 15.40 -11.09
C ASN A 45 18.72 15.19 -11.41
N ILE A 46 18.12 14.07 -10.99
CA ILE A 46 16.71 13.75 -11.32
C ILE A 46 15.71 14.67 -10.60
N SER A 47 16.13 15.32 -9.52
CA SER A 47 15.33 16.33 -8.81
C SER A 47 15.38 17.70 -9.47
N ARG A 48 16.33 17.97 -10.38
CA ARG A 48 16.45 19.29 -11.03
C ARG A 48 15.31 19.51 -12.01
N LEU A 49 14.83 20.74 -12.02
CA LEU A 49 13.89 21.20 -13.03
C LEU A 49 14.63 21.47 -14.34
N ASP A 50 14.08 20.95 -15.42
CA ASP A 50 14.39 21.37 -16.77
C ASP A 50 13.82 22.79 -16.99
N PRO A 51 14.65 23.78 -17.36
CA PRO A 51 14.20 25.15 -17.58
C PRO A 51 13.18 25.33 -18.71
N GLN A 52 13.13 24.43 -19.69
CA GLN A 52 12.23 24.53 -20.84
C GLN A 52 10.86 23.94 -20.53
N THR A 53 10.81 22.78 -19.85
CA THR A 53 9.56 22.08 -19.57
C THR A 53 8.99 22.38 -18.18
N ASN A 54 9.80 22.97 -17.30
CA ASN A 54 9.49 23.17 -15.88
C ASN A 54 9.06 21.85 -15.19
N SER A 55 9.63 20.73 -15.63
CA SER A 55 9.47 19.40 -15.04
C SER A 55 10.80 18.85 -14.58
N SER A 56 10.77 17.90 -13.64
CA SER A 56 11.93 17.13 -13.22
C SER A 56 11.70 15.67 -13.55
N GLN A 57 12.78 14.90 -13.69
CA GLN A 57 12.65 13.47 -13.97
C GLN A 57 11.87 12.74 -12.87
N ILE A 58 12.02 13.10 -11.59
CA ILE A 58 11.20 12.54 -10.50
C ILE A 58 9.70 12.79 -10.73
N LYS A 59 9.32 13.97 -11.23
CA LYS A 59 7.92 14.29 -11.52
C LYS A 59 7.41 13.48 -12.69
N ASP A 60 8.23 13.29 -13.72
CA ASP A 60 7.87 12.50 -14.90
C ASP A 60 7.76 11.00 -14.55
N GLU A 61 8.63 10.47 -13.69
CA GLU A 61 8.53 9.12 -13.13
C GLU A 61 7.23 8.96 -12.31
N PHE A 62 6.88 9.94 -11.49
CA PHE A 62 5.60 9.93 -10.76
C PHE A 62 4.38 9.95 -11.69
N GLN A 63 4.44 10.67 -12.81
CA GLN A 63 3.39 10.63 -13.82
C GLN A 63 3.31 9.27 -14.51
N THR A 64 4.46 8.66 -14.80
CA THR A 64 4.54 7.32 -15.38
C THR A 64 3.86 6.28 -14.47
N LEU A 65 4.04 6.38 -13.15
CA LEU A 65 3.32 5.53 -12.19
C LEU A 65 1.79 5.59 -12.37
N ASN A 66 1.21 6.77 -12.62
CA ASN A 66 -0.23 6.90 -12.85
C ASN A 66 -0.69 6.22 -14.17
N ILE A 67 0.21 6.05 -15.12
CA ILE A 67 -0.06 5.40 -16.41
C ILE A 67 0.04 3.87 -16.26
N VAL A 68 1.07 3.38 -15.59
CA VAL A 68 1.33 1.93 -15.44
C VAL A 68 0.55 1.29 -14.29
N THR A 69 0.04 2.08 -13.34
CA THR A 69 -0.80 1.54 -12.26
C THR A 69 -2.07 0.90 -12.85
N PRO A 70 -2.30 -0.40 -12.61
CA PRO A 70 -3.50 -1.06 -13.11
C PRO A 70 -4.76 -0.34 -12.63
N ARG A 71 -5.69 -0.07 -13.55
CA ARG A 71 -6.99 0.51 -13.17
C ARG A 71 -7.76 -0.51 -12.34
N VAL A 72 -8.07 -0.14 -11.10
CA VAL A 72 -9.01 -0.89 -10.27
C VAL A 72 -10.36 -0.86 -10.96
N ARG A 73 -10.92 -2.05 -11.26
CA ARG A 73 -12.20 -2.12 -11.93
C ARG A 73 -13.33 -2.08 -10.89
N PRO A 74 -14.53 -1.57 -11.22
CA PRO A 74 -15.64 -1.52 -10.26
C PRO A 74 -15.98 -2.88 -9.64
N GLU A 75 -15.81 -3.98 -10.39
CA GLU A 75 -15.98 -5.34 -9.91
C GLU A 75 -15.01 -5.74 -8.79
N ASP A 76 -13.77 -5.23 -8.82
CA ASP A 76 -12.74 -5.50 -7.81
C ASP A 76 -13.12 -4.92 -6.43
N CYS A 77 -14.02 -3.94 -6.43
CA CYS A 77 -14.53 -3.25 -5.24
C CYS A 77 -16.01 -3.55 -4.96
N SER A 78 -16.61 -4.50 -5.69
CA SER A 78 -18.06 -4.76 -5.67
C SER A 78 -18.61 -5.07 -4.28
N VAL A 79 -17.84 -5.75 -3.42
CA VAL A 79 -18.24 -6.05 -2.04
C VAL A 79 -18.30 -4.78 -1.19
N GLY A 80 -17.33 -3.87 -1.32
CA GLY A 80 -17.32 -2.59 -0.60
C GLY A 80 -18.49 -1.69 -1.01
N LEU A 81 -18.96 -1.82 -2.25
CA LEU A 81 -20.07 -1.05 -2.82
C LEU A 81 -21.48 -1.56 -2.42
N LEU A 82 -21.58 -2.70 -1.73
CA LEU A 82 -22.87 -3.23 -1.30
C LEU A 82 -23.51 -2.29 -0.27
N PRO A 83 -24.84 -2.02 -0.33
CA PRO A 83 -25.51 -1.07 0.58
C PRO A 83 -25.27 -1.35 2.07
N ARG A 84 -25.18 -2.63 2.44
CA ARG A 84 -24.89 -3.09 3.81
C ARG A 84 -23.47 -2.80 4.32
N ASN A 85 -22.59 -2.32 3.45
CA ASN A 85 -21.20 -2.00 3.74
C ASN A 85 -20.90 -0.51 3.57
N HIS A 86 -21.87 0.31 3.13
CA HIS A 86 -21.65 1.75 2.92
C HIS A 86 -21.27 2.46 4.22
N ASP A 87 -21.92 2.11 5.33
CA ASP A 87 -21.62 2.66 6.67
C ASP A 87 -20.31 2.14 7.27
N LYS A 88 -19.64 1.21 6.60
CA LYS A 88 -18.34 0.65 7.01
C LYS A 88 -17.17 1.31 6.28
N ASN A 89 -17.43 2.09 5.23
CA ASN A 89 -16.39 2.77 4.46
C ASN A 89 -16.27 4.22 4.92
N ARG A 90 -15.05 4.67 5.22
CA ARG A 90 -14.78 6.08 5.56
C ARG A 90 -14.90 6.99 4.32
N SER A 91 -14.56 6.45 3.15
CA SER A 91 -14.73 7.12 1.85
C SER A 91 -15.15 6.10 0.80
N MET A 92 -16.09 6.48 -0.06
CA MET A 92 -16.53 5.65 -1.18
C MET A 92 -15.55 5.72 -2.37
N ASP A 93 -14.64 6.70 -2.37
CA ASP A 93 -13.60 6.85 -3.40
C ASP A 93 -12.34 6.02 -3.08
N VAL A 94 -12.23 5.52 -1.84
CA VAL A 94 -11.08 4.74 -1.35
C VAL A 94 -11.59 3.40 -0.82
N LEU A 95 -11.76 2.44 -1.72
CA LEU A 95 -12.26 1.11 -1.39
C LEU A 95 -11.14 0.06 -1.48
N SER A 96 -11.19 -0.91 -0.58
CA SER A 96 -10.27 -2.04 -0.60
C SER A 96 -10.58 -2.95 -1.78
N SER A 97 -9.59 -3.20 -2.63
CA SER A 97 -9.66 -4.29 -3.61
C SER A 97 -9.37 -5.63 -2.91
N HIS A 98 -9.92 -6.72 -3.44
CA HIS A 98 -9.75 -8.07 -2.89
C HIS A 98 -8.33 -8.64 -2.99
N LYS A 99 -7.39 -7.92 -3.63
CA LYS A 99 -6.01 -8.34 -3.81
C LYS A 99 -5.15 -7.69 -2.73
N GLN A 100 -4.71 -8.48 -1.76
CA GLN A 100 -3.83 -8.00 -0.69
C GLN A 100 -2.47 -8.71 -0.77
N PRO A 101 -1.34 -7.98 -0.68
CA PRO A 101 -0.02 -8.59 -0.57
C PRO A 101 0.06 -9.50 0.67
N ALA A 102 0.93 -10.52 0.62
CA ALA A 102 1.07 -11.46 1.73
C ALA A 102 1.62 -10.82 3.01
N ALA A 103 2.44 -9.75 2.92
CA ALA A 103 3.19 -9.20 4.06
C ALA A 103 2.51 -8.01 4.76
N PHE A 104 1.67 -7.26 4.05
CA PHE A 104 1.03 -6.04 4.58
C PHE A 104 -0.45 -6.04 4.26
N ILE A 105 -1.25 -5.56 5.23
CA ILE A 105 -2.66 -5.26 5.02
C ILE A 105 -2.82 -3.75 5.18
N VAL A 106 -3.18 -3.07 4.10
CA VAL A 106 -3.45 -1.63 4.13
C VAL A 106 -4.96 -1.43 4.28
N THR A 107 -5.37 -0.70 5.32
CA THR A 107 -6.79 -0.47 5.64
C THR A 107 -7.01 0.97 6.12
N GLN A 108 -8.25 1.45 6.06
CA GLN A 108 -8.65 2.69 6.73
C GLN A 108 -8.54 2.55 8.26
N HIS A 109 -8.39 3.68 8.96
CA HIS A 109 -8.60 3.71 10.41
C HIS A 109 -10.03 3.23 10.77
N PRO A 110 -10.20 2.29 11.73
CA PRO A 110 -11.50 1.72 12.08
C PRO A 110 -12.52 2.80 12.45
N LEU A 111 -13.73 2.67 11.92
CA LEU A 111 -14.88 3.44 12.40
C LEU A 111 -15.42 2.83 13.71
N PRO A 112 -16.14 3.58 14.56
CA PRO A 112 -16.70 3.05 15.80
C PRO A 112 -17.53 1.77 15.63
N ASN A 113 -18.30 1.65 14.55
CA ASN A 113 -19.11 0.47 14.20
C ASN A 113 -18.29 -0.70 13.60
N THR A 114 -17.01 -0.50 13.30
CA THR A 114 -16.14 -1.50 12.63
C THR A 114 -14.93 -1.95 13.46
N VAL A 115 -14.76 -1.44 14.69
CA VAL A 115 -13.65 -1.83 15.57
C VAL A 115 -13.59 -3.35 15.77
N ALA A 116 -14.74 -4.00 15.98
CA ALA A 116 -14.79 -5.45 16.12
C ALA A 116 -14.36 -6.20 14.84
N ASP A 117 -14.74 -5.69 13.67
CA ASP A 117 -14.35 -6.26 12.38
C ASP A 117 -12.84 -6.09 12.12
N PHE A 118 -12.27 -4.96 12.52
CA PHE A 118 -10.82 -4.72 12.46
C PHE A 118 -10.04 -5.76 13.29
N TRP A 119 -10.47 -6.03 14.53
CA TRP A 119 -9.82 -7.03 15.36
C TRP A 119 -9.99 -8.46 14.83
N ARG A 120 -11.14 -8.78 14.21
CA ARG A 120 -11.30 -10.04 13.47
C ARG A 120 -10.29 -10.15 12.34
N LEU A 121 -10.12 -9.09 11.55
CA LEU A 121 -9.10 -9.05 10.48
C LEU A 121 -7.70 -9.30 11.04
N VAL A 122 -7.30 -8.60 12.10
CA VAL A 122 -5.97 -8.81 12.73
C VAL A 122 -5.79 -10.28 13.11
N PHE A 123 -6.80 -10.87 13.74
CA PHE A 123 -6.74 -12.25 14.21
C PHE A 123 -6.71 -13.26 13.05
N ASP A 124 -7.68 -13.18 12.14
CA ASP A 124 -7.89 -14.13 11.04
C ASP A 124 -6.72 -14.12 10.04
N TYR A 125 -6.06 -12.97 9.88
CA TYR A 125 -4.91 -12.82 8.99
C TYR A 125 -3.55 -12.91 9.69
N ASN A 126 -3.51 -13.38 10.94
CA ASN A 126 -2.29 -13.60 11.72
C ASN A 126 -1.38 -12.36 11.77
N CYS A 127 -1.97 -11.20 12.06
CA CYS A 127 -1.23 -9.94 12.13
C CYS A 127 -0.44 -9.85 13.43
N SER A 128 0.86 -9.63 13.32
CA SER A 128 1.79 -9.54 14.45
C SER A 128 2.05 -8.09 14.90
N SER A 129 1.80 -7.13 14.00
CA SER A 129 2.11 -5.72 14.20
C SER A 129 1.03 -4.81 13.60
N ILE A 130 0.77 -3.68 14.27
CA ILE A 130 -0.08 -2.60 13.76
C ILE A 130 0.74 -1.31 13.66
N VAL A 131 0.62 -0.63 12.52
CA VAL A 131 1.14 0.70 12.27
C VAL A 131 -0.01 1.64 12.00
N GLU A 132 -0.04 2.71 12.78
CA GLU A 132 -1.04 3.75 12.67
C GLU A 132 -0.35 5.08 12.35
N PHE A 133 -0.80 5.76 11.29
CA PHE A 133 -0.43 7.15 11.01
C PHE A 133 -1.55 8.06 11.50
N ILE A 134 -1.27 8.85 12.54
CA ILE A 134 -2.23 9.80 13.10
C ILE A 134 -1.78 11.21 12.77
N SER A 135 -2.71 12.04 12.27
CA SER A 135 -2.48 13.49 12.24
C SER A 135 -2.40 14.02 13.66
N ALA A 136 -1.36 14.77 13.99
CA ALA A 136 -1.08 15.30 15.34
C ALA A 136 -2.23 16.11 15.99
N ASP A 137 -3.26 16.44 15.22
CA ASP A 137 -4.45 17.19 15.66
C ASP A 137 -5.60 16.28 16.17
N ILE A 138 -5.42 14.94 16.19
CA ILE A 138 -6.46 13.99 16.61
C ILE A 138 -6.13 13.44 18.01
N ASP A 139 -6.93 13.85 19.00
CA ASP A 139 -6.98 13.22 20.32
C ASP A 139 -7.92 12.02 20.26
N GLU A 140 -7.38 10.79 20.30
CA GLU A 140 -8.18 9.62 20.68
C GLU A 140 -7.40 8.63 21.55
N ASP A 141 -8.10 8.19 22.60
CA ASP A 141 -7.80 7.06 23.46
C ASP A 141 -8.34 5.78 22.81
N ILE A 142 -7.45 4.95 22.24
CA ILE A 142 -7.82 3.62 21.72
C ILE A 142 -7.25 2.51 22.60
N ILE A 143 -8.15 1.57 22.89
CA ILE A 143 -8.10 0.46 23.82
C ILE A 143 -6.82 -0.40 23.68
N ASN A 144 -5.94 -0.29 24.68
CA ASN A 144 -4.89 -1.27 24.95
C ASN A 144 -5.46 -2.49 25.66
N ARG A 145 -6.08 -3.44 24.95
CA ARG A 145 -6.25 -4.82 25.46
C ARG A 145 -6.85 -5.76 24.42
N ILE A 146 -6.01 -6.38 23.59
CA ILE A 146 -6.25 -7.76 23.12
C ILE A 146 -4.91 -8.51 23.13
N PHE A 147 -4.86 -9.57 23.92
CA PHE A 147 -3.72 -10.47 24.11
C PHE A 147 -3.45 -11.25 22.82
N ARG A 148 -2.66 -10.69 21.89
CA ARG A 148 -1.92 -11.41 20.82
C ARG A 148 -1.09 -10.48 19.93
N ILE A 149 -1.44 -9.19 19.86
CA ILE A 149 -0.58 -8.21 19.20
C ILE A 149 0.52 -7.82 20.15
N CYS A 150 1.74 -8.26 19.87
CA CYS A 150 2.90 -7.88 20.66
C CYS A 150 3.35 -6.43 20.39
N ASN A 151 3.01 -5.89 19.21
CA ASN A 151 3.65 -4.71 18.66
C ASN A 151 2.67 -3.72 18.02
N MET A 152 2.59 -2.51 18.57
CA MET A 152 1.81 -1.41 18.00
C MET A 152 2.69 -0.15 17.92
N ALA A 153 2.65 0.53 16.78
CA ALA A 153 3.38 1.78 16.54
C ALA A 153 2.44 2.86 15.99
N ARG A 154 2.44 4.02 16.67
CA ARG A 154 1.67 5.20 16.30
C ARG A 154 2.62 6.29 15.83
N PHE A 155 2.46 6.76 14.59
CA PHE A 155 3.27 7.80 13.98
C PHE A 155 2.49 9.11 13.94
N ILE A 156 2.89 10.04 14.81
CA ILE A 156 2.26 11.36 14.98
C ILE A 156 3.02 12.45 14.19
N GLY A 157 4.17 12.09 13.61
CA GLY A 157 5.07 13.02 12.92
C GLY A 157 4.62 13.46 11.52
N TRP A 158 3.38 13.18 11.12
CA TRP A 158 2.82 13.51 9.81
C TRP A 158 1.53 14.32 9.95
N PRO A 159 1.60 15.65 9.89
CA PRO A 159 0.41 16.50 9.95
C PRO A 159 -0.44 16.35 8.69
N ALA A 160 -1.77 16.36 8.81
CA ALA A 160 -2.71 16.22 7.68
C ALA A 160 -2.57 17.30 6.61
N TYR A 161 -2.08 18.50 6.97
CA TYR A 161 -1.87 19.61 6.05
C TYR A 161 -0.54 19.54 5.27
N ARG A 162 0.23 18.46 5.42
CA ARG A 162 1.51 18.26 4.71
C ARG A 162 1.55 16.96 3.92
N ASP A 163 2.12 17.06 2.72
CA ASP A 163 2.38 15.91 1.85
C ASP A 163 3.56 15.03 2.33
N THR A 164 4.35 15.51 3.30
CA THR A 164 5.54 14.79 3.80
C THR A 164 5.65 14.91 5.33
N PRO A 165 6.24 13.90 6.01
CA PRO A 165 6.46 13.93 7.45
C PRO A 165 7.41 15.07 7.88
N LEU A 166 7.29 15.48 9.13
CA LEU A 166 8.18 16.49 9.73
C LEU A 166 9.65 16.02 9.82
N SER A 167 9.87 14.71 9.98
CA SER A 167 11.21 14.13 10.11
C SER A 167 11.35 12.86 9.29
N LYS A 168 12.28 12.87 8.33
CA LYS A 168 12.65 11.67 7.57
C LYS A 168 13.24 10.58 8.48
N ARG A 169 13.97 10.99 9.53
CA ARG A 169 14.63 10.06 10.46
C ARG A 169 13.63 9.27 11.29
N SER A 170 12.52 9.88 11.71
CA SER A 170 11.51 9.17 12.51
C SER A 170 10.79 8.10 11.69
N ILE A 171 10.52 8.33 10.39
CA ILE A 171 10.00 7.29 9.49
C ILE A 171 11.01 6.15 9.34
N LEU A 172 12.30 6.45 9.11
CA LEU A 172 13.33 5.41 9.00
C LEU A 172 13.47 4.58 10.29
N GLN A 173 13.31 5.21 11.45
CA GLN A 173 13.30 4.50 12.73
C GLN A 173 12.06 3.60 12.89
N LEU A 174 10.90 4.05 12.44
CA LEU A 174 9.68 3.24 12.39
C LEU A 174 9.89 2.01 11.50
N VAL A 175 10.34 2.21 10.26
CA VAL A 175 10.61 1.10 9.32
C VAL A 175 11.60 0.10 9.91
N ARG A 176 12.70 0.58 10.51
CA ARG A 176 13.67 -0.30 11.17
C ARG A 176 13.07 -1.08 12.35
N ARG A 177 12.13 -0.48 13.09
CA ARG A 177 11.42 -1.16 14.19
C ARG A 177 10.49 -2.25 13.65
N LEU A 178 9.77 -1.99 12.57
CA LEU A 178 8.90 -2.97 11.91
C LEU A 178 9.68 -4.17 11.37
N ALA A 179 10.81 -3.92 10.71
CA ALA A 179 11.66 -5.00 10.20
C ALA A 179 12.11 -5.95 11.34
N LYS A 180 12.53 -5.39 12.47
CA LYS A 180 12.89 -6.19 13.66
C LYS A 180 11.71 -6.98 14.23
N TRP A 181 10.50 -6.41 14.21
CA TRP A 181 9.31 -7.09 14.70
C TRP A 181 8.91 -8.25 13.81
N GLN A 182 9.02 -8.09 12.49
CA GLN A 182 8.79 -9.18 11.53
C GLN A 182 9.79 -10.31 11.76
N GLU A 183 11.10 -10.02 11.91
CA GLU A 183 12.12 -11.03 12.21
C GLU A 183 11.87 -11.81 13.51
N GLN A 184 11.29 -11.17 14.53
CA GLN A 184 11.07 -11.77 15.85
C GLN A 184 9.81 -12.64 15.94
N TYR A 185 8.86 -12.47 15.03
CA TYR A 185 7.57 -13.15 15.10
C TYR A 185 7.54 -14.38 14.20
N ASP A 186 7.52 -15.57 14.81
CA ASP A 186 7.23 -16.86 14.19
C ASP A 186 7.87 -17.07 12.80
N GLY A 187 9.18 -16.86 12.71
CA GLY A 187 9.94 -17.07 11.46
C GLY A 187 9.68 -16.05 10.34
N GLY A 188 9.00 -14.93 10.62
CA GLY A 188 8.74 -13.86 9.65
C GLY A 188 7.37 -13.91 8.98
N ASP A 189 6.48 -14.83 9.38
CA ASP A 189 5.20 -15.06 8.70
C ASP A 189 4.05 -14.16 9.19
N GLY A 190 4.29 -13.36 10.24
CA GLY A 190 3.31 -12.43 10.79
C GLY A 190 3.10 -11.20 9.90
N ARG A 191 1.83 -10.87 9.59
CA ARG A 191 1.50 -9.71 8.76
C ARG A 191 1.53 -8.40 9.54
N THR A 192 1.81 -7.30 8.84
CA THR A 192 1.70 -5.95 9.41
C THR A 192 0.45 -5.26 8.87
N VAL A 193 -0.43 -4.83 9.76
CA VAL A 193 -1.55 -3.93 9.39
C VAL A 193 -1.06 -2.50 9.40
N VAL A 194 -1.34 -1.75 8.34
CA VAL A 194 -1.04 -0.33 8.23
C VAL A 194 -2.33 0.43 7.98
N HIS A 195 -2.62 1.44 8.79
CA HIS A 195 -3.78 2.31 8.62
C HIS A 195 -3.49 3.77 8.91
N CYS A 196 -4.33 4.63 8.33
CA CYS A 196 -4.35 6.08 8.49
C CYS A 196 -5.79 6.61 8.48
#